data_AF-A0A966CK80-F1
#
_entry.id   AF-A0A966CK80-F1
#
_cell.length_a   1.000
_cell.length_b   1.000
_cell.length_c   1.000
_cell.angle_alpha   90.00
_cell.angle_beta   90.00
_cell.angle_gamma   90.00
#
_symmetry.space_group_name_H-M   'P 1'
#
loop_
_entity.id
_entity.type
_entity.pdbx_description
1 polymer ?
#
loop_
_entity_poly.entity_id
_entity_poly.type
_entity_poly.pdbx_seq_one_letter_code
_entity_poly.pdbx_strand_id
1 'polypeptide(L)'
;DLLPFQTEEAKALTPAIVVVHIQDTWTDYGALLDLQDPWLTTPFIFAFGQGGVPDAAIKADFPNRRLIHYYPDEPYTFYEHPREK
;
A
#
# COMPACT_ATOMS: atom_id res chain seq x y z
N ASP A 1 -1.89 11.02 6.06
CA ASP A 1 -0.54 11.50 6.44
C ASP A 1 0.49 10.69 5.66
N LEU A 2 1.55 11.32 5.15
CA LEU A 2 2.59 10.69 4.32
C LEU A 2 3.78 10.18 5.14
N LEU A 3 3.90 10.59 6.41
CA LEU A 3 5.04 10.28 7.28
C LEU A 3 5.41 8.79 7.34
N PRO A 4 4.47 7.83 7.38
CA PRO A 4 4.82 6.40 7.41
C PRO A 4 5.70 5.91 6.28
N PHE A 5 5.53 6.46 5.08
CA PHE A 5 6.25 6.01 3.88
C PHE A 5 7.59 6.74 3.69
N GLN A 6 7.95 7.63 4.62
CA GLN A 6 9.21 8.37 4.61
C GLN A 6 10.28 7.74 5.51
N THR A 7 9.92 6.79 6.37
CA THR A 7 10.85 6.09 7.26
C THR A 7 11.80 5.18 6.48
N GLU A 8 12.95 4.86 7.07
CA GLU A 8 13.92 3.95 6.44
C GLU A 8 13.38 2.52 6.39
N GLU A 9 12.58 2.13 7.39
CA GLU A 9 11.91 0.83 7.45
C GLU A 9 10.93 0.66 6.28
N ALA A 10 10.13 1.69 5.98
CA ALA A 10 9.22 1.64 4.84
C ALA A 10 9.99 1.59 3.52
N LYS A 11 11.03 2.42 3.35
CA LYS A 11 11.85 2.44 2.13
C LYS A 11 12.52 1.08 1.87
N ALA A 12 12.93 0.36 2.90
CA ALA A 12 13.51 -0.99 2.79
C ALA A 12 12.52 -2.04 2.23
N LEU A 13 11.22 -1.73 2.19
CA LEU A 13 10.20 -2.58 1.60
C LEU A 13 10.02 -2.34 0.09
N THR A 14 10.62 -1.29 -0.46
CA THR A 14 10.51 -0.96 -1.89
C THR A 14 11.33 -1.91 -2.78
N PRO A 15 10.93 -2.13 -4.06
CA PRO A 15 9.70 -1.63 -4.68
C PRO A 15 8.48 -2.44 -4.20
N ALA A 16 7.39 -1.73 -3.89
CA ALA A 16 6.19 -2.35 -3.31
C ALA A 16 4.88 -1.84 -3.91
N ILE A 17 3.86 -2.69 -3.80
CA ILE A 17 2.45 -2.35 -3.93
C ILE A 17 1.84 -2.40 -2.54
N VAL A 18 1.21 -1.30 -2.17
CA VAL A 18 0.61 -1.08 -0.86
C VAL A 18 -0.89 -1.10 -1.04
N VAL A 19 -1.53 -2.17 -0.58
CA VAL A 19 -2.99 -2.28 -0.50
C VAL A 19 -3.45 -1.51 0.73
N VAL A 20 -4.11 -0.38 0.50
CA VAL A 20 -4.62 0.50 1.56
C VAL A 20 -6.02 0.04 1.95
N HIS A 21 -6.15 -0.48 3.17
CA HIS A 21 -7.42 -0.93 3.73
C HIS A 21 -8.09 0.21 4.48
N ILE A 22 -8.87 1.02 3.76
CA ILE A 22 -9.63 2.11 4.38
C ILE A 22 -10.59 1.58 5.45
N GLN A 23 -10.64 2.25 6.59
CA GLN A 23 -11.58 1.91 7.67
C GLN A 23 -12.77 2.88 7.69
N ASP A 24 -12.51 4.18 7.58
CA ASP A 24 -13.56 5.21 7.69
C ASP A 24 -13.74 6.04 6.40
N THR A 25 -12.64 6.52 5.80
CA THR A 25 -12.75 7.52 4.72
C THR A 25 -11.85 7.21 3.53
N TRP A 26 -12.34 7.54 2.33
CA TRP A 26 -11.54 7.43 1.10
C TRP A 26 -10.32 8.37 1.11
N THR A 27 -10.35 9.44 1.91
CA THR A 27 -9.27 10.42 2.03
C THR A 27 -7.97 9.82 2.57
N ASP A 28 -8.06 8.73 3.33
CA ASP A 28 -6.88 8.01 3.84
C ASP A 28 -6.05 7.41 2.70
N TYR A 29 -6.74 6.90 1.67
CA TYR A 29 -6.10 6.46 0.42
C TYR A 29 -5.72 7.65 -0.46
N GLY A 30 -6.63 8.61 -0.60
CA GLY A 30 -6.45 9.76 -1.50
C GLY A 30 -5.17 10.55 -1.21
N ALA A 31 -4.84 10.77 0.06
CA ALA A 31 -3.62 11.47 0.45
C ALA A 31 -2.34 10.73 0.00
N LEU A 32 -2.34 9.39 -0.06
CA LEU A 32 -1.16 8.60 -0.43
C LEU A 32 -0.84 8.66 -1.93
N LEU A 33 -1.82 9.04 -2.76
CA LEU A 33 -1.61 9.19 -4.20
C LEU A 33 -0.60 10.27 -4.56
N ASP A 34 -0.36 11.24 -3.68
CA ASP A 34 0.68 12.27 -3.84
C ASP A 34 2.10 11.67 -3.91
N LEU A 35 2.30 10.44 -3.41
CA LEU A 35 3.56 9.71 -3.46
C LEU A 35 3.73 8.87 -4.74
N GLN A 36 2.75 8.91 -5.65
CA GLN A 36 2.71 8.09 -6.86
C GLN A 36 2.72 8.96 -8.12
N ASP A 37 3.36 8.45 -9.18
CA ASP A 37 3.25 9.05 -10.51
C ASP A 37 2.18 8.34 -11.38
N PRO A 38 1.63 8.99 -12.41
CA PRO A 38 0.61 8.39 -13.29
C PRO A 38 1.05 7.14 -14.07
N TRP A 39 2.35 6.88 -14.18
CA TRP A 39 2.95 5.75 -14.89
C TRP A 39 3.35 4.59 -13.97
N LEU A 40 3.08 4.70 -12.66
CA LEU A 40 3.35 3.66 -11.65
C LEU A 40 4.84 3.28 -11.55
N THR A 41 5.73 4.26 -11.74
CA THR A 41 7.19 4.03 -11.67
C THR A 41 7.78 4.32 -10.30
N THR A 42 7.02 4.94 -9.39
CA THR A 42 7.43 5.23 -8.02
C THR A 42 7.78 3.99 -7.20
N PRO A 43 8.62 4.14 -6.14
CA PRO A 43 8.98 3.03 -5.25
C PRO A 43 7.78 2.36 -4.59
N PHE A 44 6.75 3.15 -4.26
CA PHE A 44 5.45 2.66 -3.80
C PHE A 44 4.39 2.88 -4.87
N ILE A 45 3.56 1.87 -5.08
CA ILE A 45 2.28 1.96 -5.79
C ILE A 45 1.18 1.72 -4.77
N PHE A 46 0.16 2.56 -4.74
CA PHE A 46 -0.95 2.45 -3.82
C PHE A 46 -2.17 1.87 -4.54
N ALA A 47 -2.69 0.78 -4.00
CA ALA A 47 -3.90 0.15 -4.47
C ALA A 47 -4.99 0.32 -3.42
N PHE A 48 -6.20 0.63 -3.87
CA PHE A 48 -7.35 0.73 -2.99
C PHE A 48 -7.88 -0.66 -2.63
N GLY A 49 -7.81 -1.02 -1.35
CA GLY A 49 -8.24 -2.32 -0.84
C GLY A 49 -9.74 -2.38 -0.62
N GLN A 50 -10.54 -2.48 -1.69
CA GLN A 50 -11.99 -2.70 -1.56
C GLN A 50 -12.29 -4.19 -1.37
N GLY A 51 -12.07 -4.71 -0.15
CA GLY A 51 -12.67 -5.95 0.36
C GLY A 51 -12.61 -7.21 -0.53
N GLY A 52 -11.60 -7.37 -1.39
CA GLY A 52 -11.56 -8.54 -2.29
C GLY A 52 -10.63 -8.47 -3.49
N VAL A 53 -9.69 -7.50 -3.59
CA VAL A 53 -8.66 -7.61 -4.62
C VAL A 53 -7.78 -8.81 -4.26
N PRO A 54 -7.73 -9.86 -5.09
CA PRO A 54 -6.94 -11.04 -4.75
C PRO A 54 -5.46 -10.68 -4.83
N ASP A 55 -4.72 -10.92 -3.74
CA ASP A 55 -3.26 -10.79 -3.71
C ASP A 55 -2.58 -11.46 -4.91
N ALA A 56 -3.16 -12.59 -5.37
CA ALA A 56 -2.69 -13.32 -6.53
C ALA A 56 -2.77 -12.53 -7.84
N ALA A 57 -3.83 -11.74 -8.05
CA ALA A 57 -3.99 -10.90 -9.24
C ALA A 57 -2.95 -9.78 -9.24
N ILE A 58 -2.78 -9.09 -8.10
CA ILE A 58 -1.77 -8.02 -7.97
C ILE A 58 -0.35 -8.58 -8.18
N LYS A 59 -0.04 -9.74 -7.57
CA LYS A 59 1.26 -10.39 -7.74
C LYS A 59 1.51 -10.85 -9.18
N ALA A 60 0.46 -11.21 -9.92
CA ALA A 60 0.58 -11.57 -11.34
C ALA A 60 0.90 -10.36 -12.23
N ASP A 61 0.25 -9.22 -11.97
CA ASP A 61 0.45 -7.99 -12.74
C ASP A 61 1.78 -7.29 -12.40
N PHE A 62 2.29 -7.48 -11.18
CA PHE A 62 3.50 -6.82 -10.69
C PHE A 62 4.45 -7.80 -9.96
N PRO A 63 5.00 -8.79 -10.67
CA PRO A 63 5.78 -9.88 -10.06
C PRO A 63 7.09 -9.42 -9.39
N ASN A 64 7.59 -8.23 -9.75
CA ASN A 64 8.84 -7.68 -9.24
C ASN A 64 8.64 -6.74 -8.04
N ARG A 65 7.42 -6.63 -7.50
CA ARG A 65 7.10 -5.75 -6.36
C ARG A 65 6.60 -6.57 -5.18
N ARG A 66 6.99 -6.17 -3.97
CA ARG A 66 6.41 -6.73 -2.75
C ARG A 66 4.95 -6.33 -2.62
N LEU A 67 4.11 -7.21 -2.11
CA LEU A 67 2.73 -6.88 -1.75
C LEU A 67 2.68 -6.60 -0.25
N ILE A 68 2.15 -5.44 0.12
CA ILE A 68 2.06 -4.96 1.50
C ILE A 68 0.64 -4.51 1.77
N HIS A 69 0.11 -4.85 2.94
CA HIS A 69 -1.18 -4.40 3.43
C HIS A 69 -0.95 -3.30 4.46
N TYR A 70 -1.60 -2.16 4.25
CA TYR A 70 -1.48 -0.97 5.08
C TYR A 70 -2.85 -0.58 5.63
N TYR A 71 -2.90 -0.30 6.92
CA TYR A 71 -4.10 0.09 7.62
C TYR A 71 -3.87 1.46 8.28
N PRO A 72 -4.66 2.49 7.93
CA PRO A 72 -4.44 3.85 8.47
C PRO A 72 -4.58 3.98 9.99
N ASP A 73 -5.27 3.05 10.64
CA ASP A 73 -5.39 2.96 12.11
C ASP A 73 -4.10 2.44 12.78
N GLU A 74 -3.20 1.82 12.02
CA GLU A 74 -1.87 1.41 12.44
C GLU A 74 -0.80 1.92 11.46
N PRO A 75 -0.59 3.25 11.40
CA PRO A 75 0.10 3.88 10.28
C PRO A 75 1.58 3.51 10.17
N TYR A 76 2.23 2.94 11.18
CA TYR A 76 3.65 2.55 11.10
C TYR A 76 3.86 1.03 11.00
N THR A 77 2.78 0.28 10.81
CA THR A 77 2.82 -1.18 10.66
C THR A 77 2.54 -1.58 9.21
N PHE A 78 3.40 -2.43 8.66
CA PHE A 78 3.28 -2.94 7.29
C PHE A 78 3.16 -4.46 7.33
N TYR A 79 2.09 -4.98 6.72
CA TYR A 79 1.76 -6.41 6.78
C TYR A 79 2.04 -7.10 5.45
N GLU A 80 2.59 -8.31 5.45
CA GLU A 80 2.76 -9.12 4.23
C GLU A 80 1.47 -9.84 3.78
N HIS A 81 0.49 -9.90 4.69
CA HIS A 81 -0.83 -10.51 4.48
C HIS A 81 -1.92 -9.59 5.07
N PRO A 82 -3.18 -9.68 4.62
CA PRO A 82 -4.27 -8.96 5.26
C PRO A 82 -4.36 -9.32 6.76
N ARG A 83 -4.69 -8.33 7.61
CA ARG A 83 -4.99 -8.60 9.02
C ARG A 83 -6.21 -9.51 9.15
N GLU A 84 -6.17 -10.44 10.10
CA GLU A 84 -7.37 -11.16 10.50
C GLU A 84 -8.39 -10.16 11.07
N LYS A 85 -9.68 -10.35 10.74
CA LYS A 85 -10.76 -9.46 11.18
C LYS A 85 -11.08 -9.63 12.66
#